data_AF-A0A0F8Z723-F1
#
_entry.id   AF-A0A0F8Z723-F1
#
_cell.length_a   1.000
_cell.length_b   1.000
_cell.length_c   1.000
_cell.angle_alpha   90.00
_cell.angle_beta   90.00
_cell.angle_gamma   90.00
#
_symmetry.space_group_name_H-M   'P 1'
#
loop_
_entity.id
_entity.type
_entity.pdbx_description
1 polymer ?
#
loop_
_entity_poly.entity_id
_entity_poly.type
_entity_poly.pdbx_seq_one_letter_code
_entity_poly.pdbx_strand_id
1 'polypeptide(L)'
;SWTAGNNRPMEETFTHKQSAVELRTKIEAMAVRLSGDLGKKAVKKSNLRLSQSEVPKLIIERFPWSLRPGNRSLVNAAVKNFEDEYKRARTYLDSQTIRQMVRRQLDLMRAFLLRRNGSVYFIPGDEEERAIALCDLLGWISPGSGFHILPLIDTDKQREMIQAAFEDEVHESAQAMLHTLSEALHNEEAVPSAAWIEFMNKKEELQAMAVEYSDLIDREFIKAGTELSLLDDTMTELLKRGLVKANRQ
;
A
#
# COMPACT_ATOMS: atom_id res chain seq x y z
N SER A 1 -16.85 30.36 -53.60
CA SER A 1 -17.38 29.07 -54.11
C SER A 1 -17.18 28.04 -53.00
N TRP A 2 -18.27 27.62 -52.33
CA TRP A 2 -18.87 26.26 -52.43
C TRP A 2 -17.89 25.14 -52.03
N THR A 3 -18.12 24.21 -51.08
CA THR A 3 -19.30 23.79 -50.29
C THR A 3 -18.85 22.85 -49.16
N ALA A 4 -19.70 22.72 -48.13
CA ALA A 4 -19.62 21.76 -47.04
C ALA A 4 -19.65 20.28 -47.47
N GLY A 5 -19.09 19.39 -46.64
CA GLY A 5 -19.18 17.94 -46.80
C GLY A 5 -19.02 17.20 -45.46
N ASN A 6 -20.16 16.85 -44.87
CA ASN A 6 -20.36 15.90 -43.77
C ASN A 6 -19.55 14.60 -43.95
N ASN A 7 -19.02 14.03 -42.86
CA ASN A 7 -19.11 12.59 -42.62
C ASN A 7 -18.91 12.21 -41.14
N ARG A 8 -19.96 11.60 -40.58
CA ARG A 8 -20.03 10.97 -39.26
C ARG A 8 -19.40 9.56 -39.30
N PRO A 9 -19.06 8.96 -38.14
CA PRO A 9 -18.42 7.64 -38.06
C PRO A 9 -19.44 6.51 -38.24
N MET A 10 -19.06 5.44 -38.96
CA MET A 10 -19.79 4.16 -38.93
C MET A 10 -19.32 3.35 -37.72
N GLU A 11 -20.24 3.08 -36.82
CA GLU A 11 -20.19 1.98 -35.86
C GLU A 11 -20.37 0.65 -36.61
N GLU A 12 -19.35 -0.19 -36.68
CA GLU A 12 -19.54 -1.62 -36.96
C GLU A 12 -19.69 -2.37 -35.64
N THR A 13 -20.95 -2.56 -35.26
CA THR A 13 -21.34 -3.50 -34.20
C THR A 13 -21.44 -4.90 -34.78
N PHE A 14 -20.35 -5.68 -34.69
CA PHE A 14 -20.42 -7.13 -34.96
C PHE A 14 -20.99 -7.88 -33.75
N THR A 15 -22.08 -8.59 -34.03
CA THR A 15 -23.05 -9.18 -33.11
C THR A 15 -22.61 -10.56 -32.59
N HIS A 16 -22.00 -10.64 -31.41
CA HIS A 16 -21.64 -11.92 -30.78
C HIS A 16 -22.72 -12.45 -29.80
N LYS A 17 -24.00 -12.50 -30.22
CA LYS A 17 -25.12 -12.98 -29.36
C LYS A 17 -25.75 -14.32 -29.74
N GLN A 18 -25.24 -15.05 -30.73
CA GLN A 18 -25.81 -16.35 -31.12
C GLN A 18 -25.18 -17.60 -30.47
N SER A 19 -24.11 -17.49 -29.67
CA SER A 19 -23.37 -18.69 -29.19
C SER A 19 -23.91 -19.35 -27.90
N ALA A 20 -24.54 -18.60 -26.99
CA ALA A 20 -24.84 -19.12 -25.65
C ALA A 20 -26.09 -20.03 -25.60
N VAL A 21 -27.10 -19.75 -26.44
CA VAL A 21 -28.35 -20.54 -26.45
C VAL A 21 -28.12 -21.90 -27.09
N GLU A 22 -27.37 -21.98 -28.20
CA GLU A 22 -27.04 -23.25 -28.86
C GLU A 22 -26.18 -24.18 -27.99
N LEU A 23 -25.25 -23.63 -27.21
CA LEU A 23 -24.44 -24.40 -26.26
C LEU A 23 -25.30 -24.98 -25.13
N ARG A 24 -26.28 -24.21 -24.63
CA ARG A 24 -27.17 -24.66 -23.57
C ARG A 24 -28.08 -25.81 -24.03
N THR A 25 -28.63 -25.71 -25.24
CA THR A 25 -29.47 -26.77 -25.83
C THR A 25 -28.68 -28.06 -26.07
N LYS A 26 -27.40 -27.98 -26.46
CA LYS A 26 -26.53 -29.15 -26.62
C LYS A 26 -26.20 -29.84 -25.30
N ILE A 27 -26.00 -29.07 -24.22
CA ILE A 27 -25.71 -29.61 -22.90
C ILE A 27 -26.95 -30.31 -22.31
N GLU A 28 -28.14 -29.71 -22.45
CA GLU A 28 -29.39 -30.32 -21.98
C GLU A 28 -29.72 -31.61 -22.75
N ALA A 29 -29.48 -31.65 -24.07
CA ALA A 29 -29.65 -32.86 -24.86
C ALA A 29 -28.68 -34.00 -24.46
N MET A 30 -27.45 -33.68 -24.04
CA MET A 30 -26.49 -34.69 -23.53
C MET A 30 -26.88 -35.22 -22.15
N ALA A 31 -27.42 -34.37 -21.26
CA ALA A 31 -27.83 -34.78 -19.92
C ALA A 31 -29.03 -35.74 -19.94
N VAL A 32 -30.00 -35.53 -20.85
CA VAL A 32 -31.14 -36.43 -21.02
C VAL A 32 -30.71 -37.81 -21.54
N ARG A 33 -29.70 -37.86 -22.42
CA ARG A 33 -29.14 -39.11 -22.96
C ARG A 33 -28.43 -39.95 -21.89
N LEU A 34 -27.69 -39.30 -20.99
CA LEU A 34 -27.00 -39.95 -19.87
C LEU A 34 -27.97 -40.46 -18.79
N SER A 35 -29.10 -39.78 -18.58
CA SER A 35 -30.13 -40.22 -17.63
C SER A 35 -30.95 -41.41 -18.14
N GLY A 36 -31.19 -41.48 -19.46
CA GLY A 36 -31.91 -42.60 -20.09
C GLY A 36 -31.16 -43.95 -20.07
N ASP A 37 -29.83 -43.92 -20.12
CA ASP A 37 -28.99 -45.14 -20.13
C ASP A 37 -28.77 -45.75 -18.73
N LEU A 38 -29.01 -44.99 -17.66
CA LEU A 38 -28.87 -45.48 -16.29
C LEU A 38 -30.14 -46.20 -15.76
N GLY A 39 -31.24 -46.20 -16.53
CA GLY A 39 -32.55 -46.72 -16.12
C GLY A 39 -32.87 -48.17 -16.49
N LYS A 40 -31.99 -48.92 -17.17
CA LYS A 40 -32.32 -50.26 -17.73
C LYS A 40 -31.41 -51.42 -17.31
N LYS A 41 -30.91 -51.45 -16.06
CA LYS A 41 -30.39 -52.69 -15.46
C LYS A 41 -30.86 -52.87 -14.03
N ALA A 42 -32.06 -53.41 -13.89
CA ALA A 42 -32.52 -54.05 -12.67
C ALA A 42 -31.94 -55.48 -12.53
N VAL A 43 -32.02 -56.02 -11.32
CA VAL A 43 -31.80 -57.41 -10.87
C VAL A 43 -30.34 -57.67 -10.44
N LYS A 44 -30.00 -57.90 -9.16
CA LYS A 44 -30.48 -58.99 -8.28
C LYS A 44 -30.15 -58.66 -6.81
N LYS A 45 -31.11 -58.80 -5.90
CA LYS A 45 -30.89 -58.76 -4.44
C LYS A 45 -30.19 -60.05 -4.00
N SER A 46 -28.94 -59.95 -3.57
CA SER A 46 -28.31 -60.94 -2.69
C SER A 46 -27.68 -60.18 -1.53
N ASN A 47 -28.20 -60.44 -0.33
CA ASN A 47 -27.63 -59.97 0.93
C ASN A 47 -26.19 -60.49 1.06
N LEU A 48 -25.22 -59.67 0.69
CA LEU A 48 -23.83 -59.87 1.06
C LEU A 48 -23.49 -58.78 2.06
N ARG A 49 -23.35 -59.15 3.34
CA ARG A 49 -22.64 -58.32 4.32
C ARG A 49 -21.21 -58.20 3.82
N LEU A 50 -20.88 -57.04 3.25
CA LEU A 50 -19.51 -56.71 2.87
C LEU A 50 -18.69 -56.55 4.15
N SER A 51 -17.77 -57.50 4.37
CA SER A 51 -16.66 -57.38 5.28
C SER A 51 -15.91 -56.07 5.01
N GLN A 52 -15.66 -55.27 6.04
CA GLN A 52 -14.99 -53.95 5.95
C GLN A 52 -13.51 -54.00 5.53
N SER A 53 -13.01 -55.10 4.95
CA SER A 53 -11.56 -55.30 4.80
C SER A 53 -10.94 -54.83 3.49
N GLU A 54 -11.69 -54.37 2.48
CA GLU A 54 -11.08 -53.94 1.21
C GLU A 54 -11.81 -52.73 0.59
N VAL A 55 -11.64 -51.55 1.19
CA VAL A 55 -11.88 -50.30 0.46
C VAL A 55 -10.59 -49.95 -0.27
N PRO A 56 -10.54 -49.96 -1.62
CA PRO A 56 -9.33 -49.57 -2.34
C PRO A 56 -8.98 -48.13 -1.94
N LYS A 57 -7.81 -47.96 -1.32
CA LYS A 57 -7.32 -46.66 -0.88
C LYS A 57 -7.14 -45.78 -2.12
N LEU A 58 -8.02 -44.81 -2.29
CA LEU A 58 -8.01 -43.91 -3.44
C LEU A 58 -6.81 -42.96 -3.28
N ILE A 59 -5.70 -43.28 -3.93
CA ILE A 59 -4.50 -42.44 -3.94
C ILE A 59 -4.76 -41.33 -4.97
N ILE A 60 -5.14 -40.14 -4.49
CA ILE A 60 -5.24 -38.95 -5.32
C ILE A 60 -3.82 -38.39 -5.50
N GLU A 61 -3.15 -38.78 -6.57
CA GLU A 61 -1.91 -38.11 -6.98
C GLU A 61 -2.27 -36.70 -7.45
N ARG A 62 -1.92 -35.68 -6.66
CA ARG A 62 -2.05 -34.27 -7.05
C ARG A 62 -0.99 -33.96 -8.10
N PHE A 63 -1.33 -34.17 -9.37
CA PHE A 63 -0.52 -33.65 -10.47
C PHE A 63 -0.52 -32.12 -10.43
N PRO A 64 0.64 -31.45 -10.43
CA PRO A 64 0.70 -29.99 -10.51
C PRO A 64 0.00 -29.56 -11.80
N TRP A 65 -1.12 -28.87 -11.66
CA TRP A 65 -1.95 -28.45 -12.79
C TRP A 65 -1.15 -27.59 -13.79
N SER A 66 -0.07 -26.93 -13.35
CA SER A 66 0.87 -26.15 -14.14
C SER A 66 1.74 -26.97 -15.12
N LEU A 67 1.88 -28.28 -14.92
CA LEU A 67 2.71 -29.16 -15.77
C LEU A 67 1.93 -29.81 -16.92
N ARG A 68 0.62 -29.55 -17.05
CA ARG A 68 -0.16 -30.04 -18.19
C ARG A 68 0.31 -29.36 -19.48
N PRO A 69 0.48 -30.08 -20.61
CA PRO A 69 1.04 -29.54 -21.85
C PRO A 69 0.32 -28.29 -22.41
N GLY A 70 -0.99 -28.14 -22.17
CA GLY A 70 -1.77 -26.95 -22.54
C GLY A 70 -1.76 -25.81 -21.51
N ASN A 71 -1.40 -26.10 -20.25
CA ASN A 71 -1.31 -25.08 -19.20
C ASN A 71 0.05 -24.38 -19.21
N ARG A 72 1.10 -25.03 -19.73
CA ARG A 72 2.41 -24.39 -19.91
C ARG A 72 2.35 -23.18 -20.84
N SER A 73 1.57 -23.22 -21.92
CA SER A 73 1.42 -22.06 -22.82
C SER A 73 0.64 -20.92 -22.18
N LEU A 74 -0.40 -21.21 -21.39
CA LEU A 74 -1.16 -20.23 -20.62
C LEU A 74 -0.31 -19.60 -19.51
N VAL A 75 0.46 -20.41 -18.78
CA VAL A 75 1.41 -19.93 -17.76
C VAL A 75 2.48 -19.06 -18.42
N ASN A 76 3.07 -19.49 -19.53
CA ASN A 76 4.08 -18.70 -20.24
C ASN A 76 3.50 -17.38 -20.80
N ALA A 77 2.26 -17.39 -21.30
CA ALA A 77 1.59 -16.19 -21.76
C ALA A 77 1.27 -15.22 -20.60
N ALA A 78 0.83 -15.74 -19.45
CA ALA A 78 0.61 -14.96 -18.25
C ALA A 78 1.90 -14.35 -17.70
N VAL A 79 2.99 -15.12 -17.65
CA VAL A 79 4.33 -14.64 -17.26
C VAL A 79 4.81 -13.56 -18.21
N LYS A 80 4.68 -13.77 -19.53
CA LYS A 80 5.07 -12.77 -20.52
C LYS A 80 4.25 -11.48 -20.41
N ASN A 81 2.94 -11.59 -20.22
CA ASN A 81 2.08 -10.42 -20.02
C ASN A 81 2.47 -9.65 -18.76
N PHE A 82 2.77 -10.35 -17.66
CA PHE A 82 3.27 -9.73 -16.44
C PHE A 82 4.62 -9.05 -16.67
N GLU A 83 5.56 -9.69 -17.36
CA GLU A 83 6.86 -9.08 -17.69
C GLU A 83 6.71 -7.82 -18.55
N ASP A 84 5.81 -7.84 -19.55
CA ASP A 84 5.54 -6.71 -20.42
C ASP A 84 4.85 -5.56 -19.67
N GLU A 85 3.92 -5.88 -18.77
CA GLU A 85 3.25 -4.90 -17.91
C GLU A 85 4.21 -4.32 -16.87
N TYR A 86 5.07 -5.14 -16.28
CA TYR A 86 6.15 -4.71 -15.39
C TYR A 86 7.15 -3.80 -16.10
N LYS A 87 7.56 -4.14 -17.33
CA LYS A 87 8.43 -3.28 -18.16
C LYS A 87 7.75 -1.94 -18.47
N ARG A 88 6.46 -1.93 -18.80
CA ARG A 88 5.71 -0.67 -19.01
C ARG A 88 5.62 0.13 -17.72
N ALA A 89 5.21 -0.49 -16.61
CA ALA A 89 5.13 0.16 -15.31
C ALA A 89 6.48 0.77 -14.90
N ARG A 90 7.58 0.06 -15.13
CA ARG A 90 8.94 0.56 -14.91
C ARG A 90 9.33 1.70 -15.86
N THR A 91 8.80 1.72 -17.09
CA THR A 91 9.03 2.81 -18.05
C THR A 91 8.36 4.11 -17.62
N TYR A 92 7.23 4.02 -16.90
CA TYR A 92 6.46 5.18 -16.46
C TYR A 92 6.62 5.51 -14.97
N LEU A 93 7.47 4.77 -14.24
CA LEU A 93 7.77 5.07 -12.85
C LEU A 93 8.66 6.32 -12.80
N ASP A 94 8.06 7.48 -12.53
CA ASP A 94 8.81 8.72 -12.40
C ASP A 94 9.71 8.68 -11.15
N SER A 95 10.89 9.26 -11.31
CA SER A 95 11.84 9.54 -10.22
C SER A 95 11.19 10.25 -9.03
N GLN A 96 10.16 11.08 -9.24
CA GLN A 96 9.43 11.72 -8.15
C GLN A 96 8.54 10.74 -7.39
N THR A 97 7.86 9.84 -8.10
CA THR A 97 7.04 8.79 -7.46
C THR A 97 7.91 7.89 -6.59
N ILE A 98 9.08 7.47 -7.09
CA ILE A 98 10.04 6.68 -6.30
C ILE A 98 10.47 7.45 -5.05
N ARG A 99 10.83 8.73 -5.20
CA ARG A 99 11.22 9.59 -4.07
C ARG A 99 10.11 9.75 -3.04
N GLN A 100 8.86 9.90 -3.47
CA GLN A 100 7.71 9.99 -2.57
C GLN A 100 7.44 8.67 -1.84
N MET A 101 7.53 7.54 -2.54
CA MET A 101 7.39 6.22 -1.92
C MET A 101 8.46 5.99 -0.85
N VAL A 102 9.71 6.36 -1.17
CA VAL A 102 10.85 6.28 -0.25
C VAL A 102 10.66 7.18 0.96
N ARG A 103 10.28 8.44 0.76
CA ARG A 103 10.00 9.38 1.85
C ARG A 103 8.92 8.85 2.78
N ARG A 104 7.81 8.39 2.23
CA ARG A 104 6.73 7.79 3.02
C ARG A 104 7.21 6.61 3.85
N GLN A 105 8.12 5.80 3.32
CA GLN A 105 8.68 4.67 4.07
C GLN A 105 9.65 5.11 5.17
N LEU A 106 10.44 6.16 4.92
CA LEU A 106 11.29 6.79 5.93
C LEU A 106 10.43 7.39 7.06
N ASP A 107 9.33 8.07 6.72
CA ASP A 107 8.37 8.61 7.69
C ASP A 107 7.79 7.48 8.58
N LEU A 108 7.42 6.35 7.99
CA LEU A 108 6.93 5.17 8.73
C LEU A 108 7.98 4.56 9.66
N MET A 109 9.27 4.75 9.38
CA MET A 109 10.38 4.33 10.24
C MET A 109 10.77 5.42 11.25
N ARG A 110 9.99 6.50 11.37
CA ARG A 110 10.28 7.67 12.24
C ARG A 110 11.65 8.29 11.93
N ALA A 111 12.10 8.17 10.69
CA ALA A 111 13.36 8.72 10.24
C ALA A 111 13.23 10.23 10.06
N PHE A 112 14.26 10.98 10.46
CA PHE A 112 14.27 12.44 10.30
C PHE A 112 15.54 12.92 9.63
N LEU A 113 15.48 14.13 9.08
CA LEU A 113 16.54 14.68 8.24
C LEU A 113 17.69 15.20 9.11
N LEU A 114 18.92 14.69 8.92
CA LEU A 114 20.08 15.20 9.66
C LEU A 114 20.58 16.55 9.13
N ARG A 115 20.23 16.92 7.88
CA ARG A 115 20.65 18.16 7.24
C ARG A 115 19.56 18.69 6.32
N ARG A 116 19.13 19.94 6.52
CA ARG A 116 18.12 20.65 5.70
C ARG A 116 18.27 20.49 4.18
N ASN A 117 19.50 20.51 3.68
CA ASN A 117 19.79 20.43 2.23
C ASN A 117 20.25 19.04 1.76
N GLY A 118 20.11 18.01 2.61
CA GLY A 118 20.65 16.68 2.38
C GLY A 118 19.59 15.61 2.14
N SER A 119 20.06 14.44 1.68
CA SER A 119 19.30 13.19 1.62
C SER A 119 19.75 12.22 2.72
N VAL A 120 20.27 12.77 3.83
CA VAL A 120 20.84 11.99 4.94
C VAL A 120 19.80 11.97 6.05
N TYR A 121 19.35 10.77 6.39
CA TYR A 121 18.35 10.54 7.41
C TYR A 121 18.99 9.82 8.59
N PHE A 122 18.57 10.20 9.78
CA PHE A 122 18.75 9.36 10.95
C PHE A 122 17.61 8.34 10.98
N ILE A 123 17.94 7.07 11.23
CA ILE A 123 16.97 5.99 11.37
C ILE A 123 17.21 5.34 12.74
N PRO A 124 16.19 5.18 13.58
CA PRO A 124 16.25 4.40 14.81
C PRO A 124 16.81 2.99 14.61
N GLY A 125 17.56 2.49 15.58
CA GLY A 125 18.20 1.17 15.49
C GLY A 125 17.21 0.00 15.44
N ASP A 126 16.02 0.15 16.01
CA ASP A 126 14.95 -0.86 15.97
C ASP A 126 14.32 -1.02 14.58
N GLU A 127 14.52 -0.05 13.68
CA GLU A 127 14.06 -0.08 12.29
C GLU A 127 15.16 -0.52 11.29
N GLU A 128 16.32 -0.98 11.79
CA GLU A 128 17.47 -1.38 10.95
C GLU A 128 17.07 -2.42 9.88
N GLU A 129 16.32 -3.46 10.25
CA GLU A 129 15.89 -4.50 9.30
C GLU A 129 15.02 -3.93 8.19
N ARG A 130 14.13 -2.98 8.50
CA ARG A 130 13.26 -2.33 7.51
C ARG A 130 14.05 -1.40 6.59
N ALA A 131 15.06 -0.70 7.13
CA ALA A 131 15.94 0.15 6.35
C ALA A 131 16.78 -0.67 5.34
N ILE A 132 17.31 -1.82 5.77
CA ILE A 132 18.04 -2.75 4.90
C ILE A 132 17.12 -3.25 3.78
N ALA A 133 15.91 -3.70 4.12
CA ALA A 133 14.94 -4.17 3.14
C ALA A 133 14.56 -3.08 2.12
N LEU A 134 14.41 -1.82 2.56
CA LEU A 134 14.16 -0.69 1.68
C LEU A 134 15.34 -0.43 0.73
N CYS A 135 16.58 -0.54 1.23
CA CYS A 135 17.79 -0.39 0.43
C CYS A 135 17.86 -1.45 -0.68
N ASP A 136 17.61 -2.72 -0.34
CA ASP A 136 17.60 -3.83 -1.29
C ASP A 136 16.51 -3.66 -2.35
N LEU A 137 15.31 -3.24 -1.92
CA LEU A 137 14.19 -2.98 -2.83
C LEU A 137 14.53 -1.91 -3.86
N LEU A 138 15.20 -0.83 -3.46
CA LEU A 138 15.59 0.23 -4.39
C LEU A 138 16.68 -0.20 -5.36
N GLY A 139 17.63 -1.02 -4.90
CA GLY A 139 18.61 -1.67 -5.77
C GLY A 139 17.94 -2.49 -6.88
N TRP A 140 16.79 -3.11 -6.59
CA TRP A 140 16.02 -3.86 -7.57
C TRP A 140 15.22 -2.96 -8.54
N ILE A 141 14.56 -1.92 -8.03
CA ILE A 141 13.67 -1.06 -8.83
C ILE A 141 14.46 -0.12 -9.75
N SER A 142 15.59 0.43 -9.29
CA SER A 142 16.30 1.51 -9.98
C SER A 142 17.82 1.29 -9.99
N PRO A 143 18.38 0.63 -11.02
CA PRO A 143 19.83 0.49 -11.16
C PRO A 143 20.44 1.88 -11.39
N GLY A 144 21.03 2.46 -10.33
CA GLY A 144 21.61 3.80 -10.31
C GLY A 144 21.05 4.71 -9.22
N SER A 145 19.96 4.33 -8.55
CA SER A 145 19.48 4.98 -7.33
C SER A 145 19.61 3.98 -6.18
N GLY A 146 20.23 4.38 -5.08
CA GLY A 146 20.46 3.49 -3.95
C GLY A 146 20.60 4.27 -2.66
N PHE A 147 20.40 3.55 -1.56
CA PHE A 147 20.73 4.03 -0.23
C PHE A 147 22.07 3.46 0.22
N HIS A 148 22.72 4.20 1.09
CA HIS A 148 23.85 3.71 1.84
C HIS A 148 23.50 3.83 3.31
N ILE A 149 23.49 2.70 4.00
CA ILE A 149 23.31 2.64 5.45
C ILE A 149 24.70 2.69 6.06
N LEU A 150 24.90 3.65 6.96
CA LEU A 150 26.13 3.78 7.71
C LEU A 150 25.79 3.66 9.19
N PRO A 151 26.29 2.62 9.90
CA PRO A 151 26.09 2.53 11.34
C PRO A 151 26.78 3.72 12.01
N LEU A 152 26.04 4.39 12.89
CA LEU A 152 26.56 5.51 13.66
C LEU A 152 27.28 4.98 14.90
N ILE A 153 28.47 5.51 15.15
CA ILE A 153 29.25 5.16 16.35
C ILE A 153 28.81 6.12 17.43
N ASP A 154 28.34 5.54 18.52
CA ASP A 154 27.82 6.32 19.61
C ASP A 154 28.91 7.21 20.24
N THR A 155 28.87 8.50 19.91
CA THR A 155 29.83 9.53 20.31
C THR A 155 29.08 10.80 20.63
N ASP A 156 29.57 11.58 21.60
CA ASP A 156 28.92 12.83 22.03
C ASP A 156 28.64 13.78 20.87
N LYS A 157 29.61 13.89 19.94
CA LYS A 157 29.46 14.73 18.73
C LYS A 157 28.33 14.26 17.81
N GLN A 158 28.11 12.95 17.68
CA GLN A 158 27.02 12.42 16.88
C GLN A 158 25.69 12.61 17.59
N ARG A 159 25.62 12.39 18.91
CA ARG A 159 24.42 12.69 19.70
C ARG A 159 24.03 14.17 19.59
N GLU A 160 24.98 15.10 19.72
CA GLU A 160 24.72 16.53 19.57
C GLU A 160 24.18 16.89 18.18
N MET A 161 24.70 16.26 17.13
CA MET A 161 24.21 16.47 15.76
C MET A 161 22.78 15.94 15.59
N ILE A 162 22.49 14.76 16.12
CA ILE A 162 21.15 14.15 16.11
C ILE A 162 20.18 15.03 16.91
N GLN A 163 20.59 15.52 18.09
CA GLN A 163 19.82 16.42 18.92
C GLN A 163 19.45 17.70 18.16
N ALA A 164 20.44 18.39 17.58
CA ALA A 164 20.21 19.63 16.87
C ALA A 164 19.27 19.43 15.67
N ALA A 165 19.47 18.35 14.92
CA ALA A 165 18.61 18.02 13.78
C ALA A 165 17.18 17.68 14.21
N PHE A 166 17.00 16.97 15.33
CA PHE A 166 15.68 16.67 15.87
C PHE A 166 14.96 17.94 16.36
N GLU A 167 15.67 18.81 17.10
CA GLU A 167 15.09 20.08 17.54
C GLU A 167 14.69 20.98 16.36
N ASP A 168 15.46 20.98 15.28
CA ASP A 168 15.11 21.70 14.05
C ASP A 168 13.87 21.11 13.36
N GLU A 169 13.76 19.77 13.28
CA GLU A 169 12.60 19.07 12.70
C GLU A 169 11.31 19.34 13.48
N VAL A 170 11.37 19.23 14.81
CA VAL A 170 10.22 19.55 15.67
C VAL A 170 9.84 21.02 15.52
N HIS A 171 10.82 21.92 15.52
CA HIS A 171 10.59 23.35 15.36
C HIS A 171 9.89 23.67 14.05
N GLU A 172 10.40 23.16 12.92
CA GLU A 172 9.81 23.41 11.60
C GLU A 172 8.39 22.85 11.51
N SER A 173 8.19 21.62 11.98
CA SER A 173 6.87 20.97 11.96
C SER A 173 5.87 21.69 12.86
N ALA A 174 6.26 22.04 14.09
CA ALA A 174 5.42 22.75 15.03
C ALA A 174 5.08 24.16 14.54
N GLN A 175 6.05 24.91 14.01
CA GLN A 175 5.82 26.24 13.45
C GLN A 175 4.90 26.22 12.23
N ALA A 176 5.06 25.25 11.34
CA ALA A 176 4.17 25.10 10.18
C ALA A 176 2.73 24.86 10.63
N MET A 177 2.51 23.95 11.59
CA MET A 177 1.18 23.70 12.15
C MET A 177 0.62 24.92 12.89
N LEU A 178 1.43 25.55 13.75
CA LEU A 178 1.04 26.76 14.48
C LEU A 178 0.64 27.89 13.55
N HIS A 179 1.37 28.08 12.45
CA HIS A 179 1.04 29.09 11.45
C HIS A 179 -0.33 28.83 10.85
N THR A 180 -0.59 27.62 10.35
CA THR A 180 -1.90 27.26 9.77
C THR A 180 -3.04 27.36 10.78
N LEU A 181 -2.83 26.91 12.02
CA LEU A 181 -3.86 26.98 13.07
C LEU A 181 -4.11 28.42 13.55
N SER A 182 -3.06 29.24 13.63
CA SER A 182 -3.17 30.65 14.01
C SER A 182 -3.87 31.47 12.94
N GLU A 183 -3.62 31.19 11.66
CA GLU A 183 -4.37 31.80 10.55
C GLU A 183 -5.85 31.45 10.61
N ALA A 184 -6.19 30.17 10.84
CA ALA A 184 -7.58 29.75 11.02
C ALA A 184 -8.23 30.44 12.23
N LEU A 185 -7.49 30.60 13.34
CA LEU A 185 -7.96 31.29 14.53
C LEU A 185 -8.18 32.79 14.29
N HIS A 186 -7.27 33.44 13.56
CA HIS A 186 -7.34 34.87 13.25
C HIS A 186 -8.47 35.20 12.28
N ASN A 187 -8.67 34.35 11.27
CA ASN A 187 -9.69 34.52 10.24
C ASN A 187 -11.07 33.97 10.64
N GLU A 188 -11.19 33.39 11.84
CA GLU A 188 -12.37 32.65 12.31
C GLU A 188 -12.83 31.58 11.30
N GLU A 189 -11.86 30.98 10.60
CA GLU A 189 -12.12 29.98 9.58
C GLU A 189 -12.28 28.61 10.22
N ALA A 190 -13.28 27.87 9.77
CA ALA A 190 -13.55 26.55 10.31
C ALA A 190 -12.57 25.52 9.73
N VAL A 191 -11.82 24.85 10.61
CA VAL A 191 -10.91 23.76 10.25
C VAL A 191 -11.72 22.50 9.94
N PRO A 192 -11.53 21.87 8.76
CA PRO A 192 -12.16 20.60 8.44
C PRO A 192 -11.74 19.50 9.41
N SER A 193 -12.64 18.58 9.77
CA SER A 193 -12.33 17.45 10.65
C SER A 193 -11.16 16.58 10.16
N ALA A 194 -11.01 16.40 8.85
CA ALA A 194 -9.90 15.65 8.27
C ALA A 194 -8.55 16.32 8.58
N ALA A 195 -8.43 17.64 8.33
CA ALA A 195 -7.23 18.40 8.63
C ALA A 195 -6.94 18.42 10.15
N TRP A 196 -7.99 18.49 10.98
CA TRP A 196 -7.84 18.40 12.43
C TRP A 196 -7.24 17.07 12.89
N ILE A 197 -7.71 15.95 12.33
CA ILE A 197 -7.16 14.62 12.61
C ILE A 197 -5.70 14.53 12.15
N GLU A 198 -5.35 15.10 11.00
CA GLU A 198 -3.97 15.17 10.53
C GLU A 198 -3.06 15.93 11.51
N PHE A 199 -3.50 17.08 12.02
CA PHE A 199 -2.74 17.82 13.04
C PHE A 199 -2.58 17.04 14.35
N MET A 200 -3.64 16.36 14.81
CA MET A 200 -3.59 15.51 16.01
C MET A 200 -2.58 14.36 15.83
N ASN A 201 -2.69 13.63 14.71
CA ASN A 201 -1.78 12.53 14.41
C ASN A 201 -0.33 13.03 14.32
N LYS A 202 -0.10 14.19 13.69
CA LYS A 202 1.24 14.75 13.57
C LYS A 202 1.82 15.19 14.91
N LYS A 203 1.00 15.79 15.77
CA LYS A 203 1.39 16.14 17.15
C LYS A 203 1.75 14.88 17.95
N GLU A 204 0.92 13.84 17.91
CA GLU A 204 1.18 12.57 18.60
C GLU A 204 2.48 11.92 18.11
N GLU A 205 2.74 11.95 16.79
CA GLU A 205 3.98 11.47 16.19
C GLU A 205 5.20 12.23 16.73
N LEU A 206 5.17 13.58 16.73
CA LEU A 206 6.27 14.39 17.25
C LEU A 206 6.51 14.17 18.74
N GLN A 207 5.45 13.98 19.53
CA GLN A 207 5.54 13.66 20.95
C GLN A 207 6.17 12.27 21.18
N ALA A 208 5.74 11.26 20.42
CA ALA A 208 6.30 9.92 20.50
C ALA A 208 7.80 9.92 20.14
N MET A 209 8.17 10.62 19.07
CA MET A 209 9.57 10.80 18.69
C MET A 209 10.36 11.52 19.79
N ALA A 210 9.82 12.58 20.38
CA ALA A 210 10.51 13.33 21.44
C ALA A 210 10.82 12.45 22.67
N VAL A 211 9.89 11.56 23.06
CA VAL A 211 10.11 10.61 24.16
C VAL A 211 11.22 9.62 23.80
N GLU A 212 11.10 8.98 22.64
CA GLU A 212 12.05 7.94 22.20
C GLU A 212 13.47 8.48 22.01
N TYR A 213 13.61 9.69 21.46
CA TYR A 213 14.91 10.31 21.29
C TYR A 213 15.47 10.94 22.58
N SER A 214 14.60 11.30 23.53
CA SER A 214 15.04 11.79 24.84
C SER A 214 15.76 10.67 25.58
N ASP A 215 15.25 9.45 25.47
CA ASP A 215 15.86 8.25 26.01
C ASP A 215 17.19 7.91 25.30
N LEU A 216 17.32 8.22 23.99
CA LEU A 216 18.54 7.95 23.21
C LEU A 216 19.68 8.94 23.52
N ILE A 217 19.34 10.20 23.80
CA ILE A 217 20.29 11.32 23.94
C ILE A 217 20.57 11.65 25.43
N ASP A 218 19.91 10.96 26.37
CA ASP A 218 20.03 11.17 27.82
C ASP A 218 19.81 12.65 28.21
N ARG A 219 18.94 13.37 27.47
CA ARG A 219 18.66 14.80 27.67
C ARG A 219 17.21 15.14 27.32
N GLU A 220 16.60 15.98 28.15
CA GLU A 220 15.28 16.54 27.88
C GLU A 220 15.37 17.59 26.76
N PHE A 221 14.54 17.44 25.72
CA PHE A 221 14.39 18.45 24.67
C PHE A 221 13.49 19.59 25.13
N ILE A 222 14.03 20.48 25.96
CA ILE A 222 13.27 21.62 26.53
C ILE A 222 12.61 22.46 25.42
N LYS A 223 13.35 22.76 24.34
CA LYS A 223 12.84 23.59 23.23
C LYS A 223 11.67 22.91 22.51
N ALA A 224 11.85 21.65 22.10
CA ALA A 224 10.79 20.85 21.47
C ALA A 224 9.55 20.74 22.39
N GLY A 225 9.76 20.53 23.69
CA GLY A 225 8.69 20.48 24.69
C GLY A 225 7.87 21.78 24.76
N THR A 226 8.53 22.93 24.75
CA THR A 226 7.83 24.23 24.76
C THR A 226 7.00 24.47 23.49
N GLU A 227 7.49 24.06 22.34
CA GLU A 227 6.79 24.23 21.05
C GLU A 227 5.59 23.29 20.94
N LEU A 228 5.72 22.05 21.40
CA LEU A 228 4.61 21.10 21.47
C LEU A 228 3.54 21.53 22.49
N SER A 229 3.94 22.16 23.60
CA SER A 229 2.99 22.74 24.56
C SER A 229 2.22 23.91 23.95
N LEU A 230 2.91 24.80 23.23
CA LEU A 230 2.24 25.93 22.56
C LEU A 230 1.27 25.47 21.47
N LEU A 231 1.63 24.40 20.75
CA LEU A 231 0.74 23.76 19.79
C LEU A 231 -0.53 23.22 20.47
N ASP A 232 -0.38 22.59 21.63
CA ASP A 232 -1.52 22.08 22.41
C ASP A 232 -2.47 23.19 22.88
N ASP A 233 -1.91 24.30 23.35
CA ASP A 233 -2.70 25.47 23.77
C ASP A 233 -3.51 26.03 22.60
N THR A 234 -2.88 26.17 21.43
CA THR A 234 -3.52 26.70 20.21
C THR A 234 -4.62 25.76 19.71
N MET A 235 -4.36 24.45 19.73
CA MET A 235 -5.35 23.44 19.39
C MET A 235 -6.55 23.48 20.36
N THR A 236 -6.28 23.57 21.65
CA THR A 236 -7.32 23.68 22.68
C THR A 236 -8.17 24.94 22.50
N GLU A 237 -7.57 26.06 22.11
CA GLU A 237 -8.28 27.30 21.84
C GLU A 237 -9.22 27.19 20.62
N LEU A 238 -8.79 26.54 19.53
CA LEU A 238 -9.66 26.27 18.37
C LEU A 238 -10.89 25.42 18.73
N LEU A 239 -10.71 24.42 19.61
CA LEU A 239 -11.81 23.61 20.13
C LEU A 239 -12.77 24.44 20.97
N LYS A 240 -12.26 25.28 21.87
CA LYS A 240 -13.08 26.17 22.71
C LYS A 240 -13.94 27.13 21.89
N ARG A 241 -13.41 27.63 20.77
CA ARG A 241 -14.15 28.51 19.86
C ARG A 241 -15.11 27.78 18.93
N GLY A 242 -15.14 26.44 18.94
CA GLY A 242 -16.01 25.65 18.07
C GLY A 242 -15.66 25.75 16.59
N LEU A 243 -14.41 26.10 16.26
CA LEU A 243 -13.94 26.26 14.88
C LEU A 243 -13.61 24.92 14.20
N VAL A 244 -13.69 23.80 14.91
CA VAL A 244 -13.53 22.46 14.35
C VAL A 244 -14.88 21.93 13.87
N LYS A 245 -15.05 21.75 12.56
CA LYS A 245 -16.29 21.21 11.98
C LYS A 245 -16.37 19.70 12.19
N ALA A 246 -17.31 19.25 13.03
CA ALA A 246 -17.72 17.86 13.05
C ALA A 246 -18.27 17.45 11.67
N ASN A 247 -17.79 16.33 11.12
CA ASN A 247 -18.42 15.74 9.94
C ASN A 247 -19.86 15.38 10.31
N ARG A 248 -20.83 16.18 9.84
CA ARG A 248 -22.22 15.73 9.78
C ARG A 248 -22.27 14.65 8.71
N GLN A 249 -22.20 13.39 9.14
CA GLN A 249 -22.59 12.24 8.33
C GLN A 249 -24.08 12.34 7.97
#